data_AF-A0A948WBG7-F1
#
_entry.id   AF-A0A948WBG7-F1
#
_cell.length_a   1.000
_cell.length_b   1.000
_cell.length_c   1.000
_cell.angle_alpha   90.00
_cell.angle_beta   90.00
_cell.angle_gamma   90.00
#
_symmetry.space_group_name_H-M   'P 1'
#
loop_
_entity.id
_entity.type
_entity.pdbx_description
1 polymer ?
#
loop_
_entity_poly.entity_id
_entity_poly.type
_entity_poly.pdbx_seq_one_letter_code
_entity_poly.pdbx_strand_id
1 'polypeptide(L)'
;MKRTARNLVALLSATVLLTPQISYAQNVPVLAKEWNGTLTLTSIGATSIHNPTHKMHRDDGQETPLTWNSYVQPRKVVITKQDGRHIEFTVKGPRVDSFWIGTLSADGKEIVYASKHGSGTAKIQGDRMTGCGASRGIDGNFEHWLNHYAAWCWEFTSSK
;
A
#
# COMPACT_ATOMS: atom_id res chain seq x y z
N MET A 1 -2.28 29.50 86.19
CA MET A 1 -1.46 29.32 84.97
C MET A 1 -1.43 27.85 84.58
N LYS A 2 -2.00 27.47 83.43
CA LYS A 2 -1.62 26.34 82.57
C LYS A 2 -2.56 26.34 81.35
N ARG A 3 -2.04 26.75 80.20
CA ARG A 3 -2.72 26.74 78.89
C ARG A 3 -2.46 25.38 78.25
N THR A 4 -3.51 24.64 77.89
CA THR A 4 -3.40 23.37 77.19
C THR A 4 -3.48 23.61 75.68
N ALA A 5 -2.57 22.97 74.96
CA ALA A 5 -2.24 23.24 73.57
C ALA A 5 -3.30 22.74 72.57
N ARG A 6 -3.34 23.44 71.44
CA ARG A 6 -4.15 23.20 70.23
C ARG A 6 -3.67 21.94 69.51
N ASN A 7 -4.61 21.11 69.05
CA ASN A 7 -4.38 20.18 67.94
C ASN A 7 -5.30 20.59 66.77
N LEU A 8 -4.72 21.28 65.78
CA LEU A 8 -5.36 21.49 64.47
C LEU A 8 -5.11 20.23 63.63
N VAL A 9 -6.17 19.49 63.31
CA VAL A 9 -6.13 18.44 62.29
C VAL A 9 -6.43 19.10 60.95
N ALA A 10 -5.42 19.19 60.07
CA ALA A 10 -5.60 19.64 58.70
C ALA A 10 -6.11 18.48 57.84
N LEU A 11 -7.35 18.58 57.36
CA LEU A 11 -7.87 17.70 56.31
C LEU A 11 -7.25 18.11 54.96
N LEU A 12 -6.44 17.22 54.37
CA LEU A 12 -6.03 17.31 52.96
C LEU A 12 -7.12 16.67 52.09
N SER A 13 -7.88 17.49 51.39
CA SER A 13 -8.82 17.04 50.35
C SER A 13 -8.03 16.68 49.09
N ALA A 14 -7.92 15.39 48.79
CA ALA A 14 -7.35 14.90 47.54
C ALA A 14 -8.37 15.09 46.39
N THR A 15 -8.18 16.13 45.58
CA THR A 15 -8.96 16.35 44.36
C THR A 15 -8.48 15.38 43.28
N VAL A 16 -9.21 14.28 43.08
CA VAL A 16 -9.00 13.39 41.94
C VAL A 16 -9.47 14.11 40.67
N LEU A 17 -8.51 14.61 39.89
CA LEU A 17 -8.76 15.13 38.54
C LEU A 17 -9.10 13.95 37.62
N LEU A 18 -10.39 13.68 37.43
CA LEU A 18 -10.90 12.83 36.36
C LEU A 18 -10.64 13.53 35.02
N THR A 19 -9.47 13.32 34.45
CA THR A 19 -9.21 13.70 33.06
C THR A 19 -10.05 12.79 32.16
N PRO A 20 -10.87 13.34 31.23
CA PRO A 20 -11.57 12.52 30.27
C PRO A 20 -10.53 11.82 29.39
N GLN A 21 -10.49 10.49 29.44
CA GLN A 21 -9.74 9.70 28.48
C GLN A 21 -10.42 9.89 27.12
N ILE A 22 -9.90 10.83 26.33
CA ILE A 22 -10.25 10.97 24.91
C ILE A 22 -9.78 9.68 24.24
N SER A 23 -10.70 8.71 24.11
CA SER A 23 -10.52 7.56 23.25
C SER A 23 -10.49 8.07 21.81
N TYR A 24 -9.29 8.26 21.27
CA TYR A 24 -9.10 8.49 19.83
C TYR A 24 -9.43 7.19 19.09
N ALA A 25 -10.71 6.86 18.98
CA ALA A 25 -11.18 6.00 17.90
C ALA A 25 -10.91 6.77 16.59
N GLN A 26 -9.70 6.63 16.06
CA GLN A 26 -9.38 7.18 14.75
C GLN A 26 -10.23 6.42 13.74
N ASN A 27 -11.29 7.08 13.26
CA ASN A 27 -12.08 6.57 12.15
C ASN A 27 -11.19 6.57 10.91
N VAL A 28 -10.55 5.43 10.65
CA VAL A 28 -9.78 5.22 9.44
C VAL A 28 -10.75 5.33 8.26
N PRO A 29 -10.48 6.20 7.26
CA PRO A 29 -11.37 6.33 6.11
C PRO A 29 -11.54 5.00 5.39
N VAL A 30 -12.79 4.61 5.13
CA VAL A 30 -13.11 3.45 4.28
C VAL A 30 -12.89 3.88 2.84
N LEU A 31 -12.04 3.14 2.12
CA LEU A 31 -11.75 3.43 0.72
C LEU A 31 -12.92 3.05 -0.18
N ALA A 32 -13.05 3.75 -1.32
CA ALA A 32 -13.94 3.32 -2.38
C ALA A 32 -13.57 1.89 -2.83
N LYS A 33 -14.58 1.09 -3.17
CA LYS A 33 -14.40 -0.33 -3.49
C LYS A 33 -13.66 -0.54 -4.81
N GLU A 34 -13.85 0.35 -5.78
CA GLU A 34 -13.32 0.20 -7.13
C GLU A 34 -12.60 1.47 -7.59
N TRP A 35 -11.43 1.27 -8.18
CA TRP A 35 -10.63 2.34 -8.77
C TRP A 35 -10.19 1.92 -10.17
N ASN A 36 -10.32 2.83 -11.14
CA ASN A 36 -10.02 2.56 -12.55
C ASN A 36 -9.01 3.58 -13.05
N GLY A 37 -8.13 3.16 -13.96
CA GLY A 37 -7.10 4.03 -14.50
C GLY A 37 -5.99 3.26 -15.18
N THR A 38 -4.76 3.73 -15.04
CA THR A 38 -3.61 3.21 -15.80
C THR A 38 -2.42 2.90 -14.91
N LEU A 39 -1.62 1.95 -15.38
CA LEU A 39 -0.27 1.69 -14.89
C LEU A 39 0.69 1.98 -16.04
N THR A 40 1.70 2.80 -15.76
CA THR A 40 2.85 3.05 -16.61
C THR A 40 4.04 2.35 -16.00
N LEU A 41 4.78 1.56 -16.78
CA LEU A 41 5.89 0.76 -16.29
C LEU A 41 7.09 0.90 -17.21
N THR A 42 8.27 0.89 -16.60
CA THR A 42 9.57 0.85 -17.24
C THR A 42 10.39 -0.30 -16.66
N SER A 43 11.01 -1.12 -17.50
CA SER A 43 11.66 -2.38 -17.10
C SER A 43 12.99 -2.62 -17.78
N ILE A 44 13.86 -3.36 -17.11
CA ILE A 44 14.99 -4.07 -17.71
C ILE A 44 14.61 -5.54 -17.85
N GLY A 45 14.72 -6.07 -19.07
CA GLY A 45 14.32 -7.44 -19.41
C GLY A 45 12.79 -7.67 -19.37
N ALA A 46 12.39 -8.93 -19.44
CA ALA A 46 10.99 -9.35 -19.36
C ALA A 46 10.61 -9.75 -17.92
N THR A 47 9.98 -8.85 -17.14
CA THR A 47 9.62 -9.13 -15.73
C THR A 47 8.53 -10.19 -15.54
N SER A 48 7.86 -10.62 -16.60
CA SER A 48 6.89 -11.71 -16.56
C SER A 48 6.79 -12.43 -17.90
N ILE A 49 6.25 -13.65 -17.85
CA ILE A 49 5.87 -14.43 -19.03
C ILE A 49 4.91 -13.70 -19.98
N HIS A 50 4.23 -12.65 -19.51
CA HIS A 50 3.30 -11.86 -20.32
C HIS A 50 3.97 -10.66 -21.00
N ASN A 51 5.25 -10.41 -20.76
CA ASN A 51 5.98 -9.42 -21.53
C ASN A 51 6.23 -9.96 -22.95
N PRO A 52 5.93 -9.22 -24.03
CA PRO A 52 6.18 -9.66 -25.41
C PRO A 52 7.64 -10.07 -25.70
N THR A 53 8.61 -9.57 -24.94
CA THR A 53 10.04 -9.89 -25.11
C THR A 53 10.48 -11.13 -24.30
N HIS A 54 9.56 -11.78 -23.59
CA HIS A 54 9.85 -12.98 -22.81
C HIS A 54 10.20 -14.17 -23.71
N LYS A 55 11.13 -15.03 -23.27
CA LYS A 55 11.62 -16.19 -24.03
C LYS A 55 10.54 -17.16 -24.52
N MET A 56 9.41 -17.24 -23.82
CA MET A 56 8.25 -18.06 -24.20
C MET A 56 7.53 -17.58 -25.47
N HIS A 57 7.79 -16.34 -25.92
CA HIS A 57 7.24 -15.79 -27.16
C HIS A 57 8.26 -15.81 -28.31
N ARG A 58 9.36 -16.56 -28.15
CA ARG A 58 10.44 -16.65 -29.13
C ARG A 58 10.67 -18.10 -29.54
N ASP A 59 10.90 -18.30 -30.84
CA ASP A 59 11.14 -19.63 -31.41
C ASP A 59 12.48 -20.24 -30.95
N ASP A 60 13.46 -19.39 -30.59
CA ASP A 60 14.77 -19.81 -30.11
C ASP A 60 14.78 -20.15 -28.60
N GLY A 61 13.69 -19.88 -27.87
CA GLY A 61 13.60 -20.08 -26.43
C GLY A 61 14.60 -19.27 -25.60
N GLN A 62 15.28 -18.30 -26.22
CA GLN A 62 16.29 -17.48 -25.58
C GLN A 62 15.66 -16.23 -24.96
N GLU A 63 16.19 -15.79 -23.83
CA GLU A 63 15.82 -14.50 -23.27
C GLU A 63 16.32 -13.40 -24.20
N THR A 64 15.45 -12.42 -24.50
CA THR A 64 15.93 -11.20 -25.17
C THR A 64 16.99 -10.56 -24.27
N PRO A 65 18.09 -10.02 -24.82
CA PRO A 65 19.09 -9.31 -24.03
C PRO A 65 18.40 -8.31 -23.08
N LEU A 66 18.96 -8.12 -21.88
CA LEU A 66 18.43 -7.21 -20.85
C LEU A 66 18.34 -5.78 -21.41
N THR A 67 17.22 -5.46 -22.05
CA THR A 67 16.96 -4.18 -22.67
C THR A 67 15.94 -3.40 -21.87
N TRP A 68 16.04 -2.08 -22.00
CA TRP A 68 15.07 -1.14 -21.48
C TRP A 68 13.78 -1.20 -22.31
N ASN A 69 12.64 -1.33 -21.65
CA ASN A 69 11.32 -1.33 -22.28
C ASN A 69 10.31 -0.57 -21.40
N SER A 70 9.32 0.07 -22.01
CA SER A 70 8.22 0.73 -21.30
C SER A 70 6.85 0.42 -21.89
N TYR A 71 5.82 0.50 -21.06
CA TYR A 71 4.43 0.26 -21.47
C TYR A 71 3.42 0.97 -20.55
N VAL A 72 2.28 1.30 -21.13
CA VAL A 72 1.11 1.82 -20.42
C VAL A 72 -0.04 0.82 -20.58
N GLN A 73 -0.72 0.48 -19.49
CA GLN A 73 -1.81 -0.49 -19.49
C GLN A 73 -2.98 0.00 -18.64
N PRO A 74 -4.23 -0.16 -19.10
CA PRO A 74 -5.38 0.03 -18.24
C PRO A 74 -5.36 -1.00 -17.11
N ARG A 75 -5.72 -0.55 -15.90
CA ARG A 75 -5.79 -1.37 -14.69
C ARG A 75 -7.01 -0.97 -13.86
N LYS A 76 -7.50 -1.93 -13.08
CA LYS A 76 -8.56 -1.71 -12.08
C LYS A 76 -8.11 -2.25 -10.73
N VAL A 77 -8.23 -1.44 -9.69
CA VAL A 77 -8.04 -1.86 -8.29
C VAL A 77 -9.40 -2.17 -7.69
N VAL A 78 -9.52 -3.32 -7.04
CA VAL A 78 -10.71 -3.71 -6.27
C VAL A 78 -10.28 -3.94 -4.84
N ILE A 79 -10.77 -3.10 -3.91
CA ILE A 79 -10.59 -3.32 -2.48
C ILE A 79 -11.47 -4.51 -2.08
N THR A 80 -10.84 -5.63 -1.73
CA THR A 80 -11.54 -6.87 -1.38
C THR A 80 -11.85 -6.94 0.11
N LYS A 81 -10.99 -6.33 0.94
CA LYS A 81 -11.17 -6.25 2.39
C LYS A 81 -10.46 -5.02 2.94
N GLN A 82 -11.08 -4.36 3.92
CA GLN A 82 -10.45 -3.32 4.72
C GLN A 82 -10.80 -3.54 6.20
N ASP A 83 -9.78 -3.71 7.02
CA ASP A 83 -9.89 -3.82 8.48
C ASP A 83 -9.02 -2.72 9.12
N GLY A 84 -9.69 -1.64 9.52
CA GLY A 84 -9.02 -0.40 9.93
C GLY A 84 -8.06 0.10 8.85
N ARG A 85 -6.76 0.11 9.18
CA ARG A 85 -5.68 0.57 8.29
C ARG A 85 -5.18 -0.53 7.34
N HIS A 86 -5.53 -1.79 7.55
CA HIS A 86 -5.04 -2.90 6.75
C HIS A 86 -6.01 -3.18 5.60
N ILE A 87 -5.46 -3.28 4.39
CA ILE A 87 -6.26 -3.52 3.18
C ILE A 87 -5.74 -4.73 2.40
N GLU A 88 -6.67 -5.49 1.85
CA GLU A 88 -6.43 -6.47 0.80
C GLU A 88 -7.10 -5.95 -0.47
N PHE A 89 -6.39 -6.06 -1.60
CA PHE A 89 -6.93 -5.61 -2.88
C PHE A 89 -6.40 -6.43 -4.04
N THR A 90 -7.21 -6.51 -5.10
CA THR A 90 -6.84 -7.12 -6.37
C THR A 90 -6.55 -6.03 -7.39
N VAL A 91 -5.40 -6.12 -8.05
CA VAL A 91 -5.09 -5.31 -9.24
C VAL A 91 -5.38 -6.17 -10.46
N LYS A 92 -6.46 -5.82 -11.16
CA LYS A 92 -6.91 -6.46 -12.39
C LYS A 92 -6.21 -5.87 -13.60
N GLY A 93 -5.74 -6.73 -14.48
CA GLY A 93 -5.08 -6.35 -15.72
C GLY A 93 -5.62 -7.07 -16.94
N PRO A 94 -5.14 -6.73 -18.15
CA PRO A 94 -5.66 -7.31 -19.39
C PRO A 94 -5.44 -8.82 -19.52
N ARG A 95 -4.42 -9.35 -18.84
CA ARG A 95 -3.98 -10.75 -18.96
C ARG A 95 -4.04 -11.52 -17.65
N VAL A 96 -3.83 -10.82 -16.52
CA VAL A 96 -3.66 -11.44 -15.22
C VAL A 96 -4.08 -10.49 -14.11
N ASP A 97 -4.71 -11.07 -13.10
CA ASP A 97 -5.05 -10.42 -11.83
C ASP A 97 -3.95 -10.70 -10.81
N SER A 98 -3.70 -9.76 -9.92
CA SER A 98 -2.69 -9.90 -8.86
C SER A 98 -3.25 -9.48 -7.52
N PHE A 99 -2.86 -10.20 -6.47
CA PHE A 99 -3.28 -9.95 -5.09
C PHE A 99 -2.23 -9.14 -4.35
N TRP A 100 -2.70 -8.13 -3.63
CA TRP A 100 -1.87 -7.17 -2.92
C TRP A 100 -2.43 -6.94 -1.52
N ILE A 101 -1.53 -6.57 -0.62
CA ILE A 101 -1.85 -6.10 0.72
C ILE A 101 -1.30 -4.68 0.88
N GLY A 102 -1.93 -3.90 1.75
CA GLY A 102 -1.48 -2.55 2.06
C GLY A 102 -1.80 -2.11 3.47
N THR A 103 -1.14 -1.04 3.89
CA THR A 103 -1.42 -0.34 5.13
C THR A 103 -1.60 1.15 4.84
N LEU A 104 -2.75 1.70 5.23
CA LEU A 104 -3.06 3.12 5.15
C LEU A 104 -2.26 3.91 6.20
N SER A 105 -1.88 5.14 5.90
CA SER A 105 -1.44 6.13 6.89
C SER A 105 -2.57 6.44 7.89
N ALA A 106 -2.23 7.04 9.03
CA ALA A 106 -3.22 7.36 10.06
C ALA A 106 -4.32 8.32 9.56
N ASP A 107 -3.98 9.21 8.63
CA ASP A 107 -4.93 10.14 7.99
C ASP A 107 -5.61 9.57 6.74
N GLY A 108 -5.31 8.32 6.36
CA GLY A 108 -5.87 7.65 5.18
C GLY A 108 -5.40 8.22 3.84
N LYS A 109 -4.40 9.12 3.81
CA LYS A 109 -3.94 9.78 2.59
C LYS A 109 -2.80 9.06 1.89
N GLU A 110 -2.17 8.08 2.50
CA GLU A 110 -1.10 7.28 1.90
C GLU A 110 -1.33 5.79 2.12
N ILE A 111 -0.91 4.96 1.17
CA ILE A 111 -0.87 3.50 1.27
C ILE A 111 0.57 3.06 1.03
N VAL A 112 1.13 2.25 1.93
CA VAL A 112 2.27 1.39 1.62
C VAL A 112 1.72 0.02 1.26
N TYR A 113 2.11 -0.55 0.12
CA TYR A 113 1.59 -1.84 -0.33
C TYR A 113 2.68 -2.77 -0.87
N ALA A 114 2.34 -4.05 -0.89
CA ALA A 114 3.19 -5.11 -1.41
C ALA A 114 2.35 -6.22 -2.07
N SER A 115 2.99 -6.92 -3.00
CA SER A 115 2.60 -8.21 -3.56
C SER A 115 3.78 -9.17 -3.46
N LYS A 116 3.61 -10.40 -3.96
CA LYS A 116 4.68 -11.40 -4.05
C LYS A 116 5.94 -10.89 -4.76
N HIS A 117 5.81 -9.94 -5.70
CA HIS A 117 6.90 -9.55 -6.61
C HIS A 117 7.19 -8.05 -6.66
N GLY A 118 6.44 -7.23 -5.92
CA GLY A 118 6.62 -5.79 -5.97
C GLY A 118 6.01 -5.08 -4.79
N SER A 119 6.41 -3.82 -4.61
CA SER A 119 5.97 -2.97 -3.53
C SER A 119 6.05 -1.52 -3.94
N GLY A 120 5.34 -0.65 -3.24
CA GLY A 120 5.43 0.78 -3.46
C GLY A 120 4.53 1.56 -2.52
N THR A 121 4.29 2.81 -2.91
CA THR A 121 3.46 3.73 -2.17
C THR A 121 2.47 4.45 -3.08
N ALA A 122 1.31 4.78 -2.53
CA ALA A 122 0.30 5.58 -3.20
C ALA A 122 -0.21 6.66 -2.27
N LYS A 123 -0.60 7.79 -2.85
CA LYS A 123 -1.30 8.89 -2.20
C LYS A 123 -2.75 8.90 -2.65
N ILE A 124 -3.66 9.22 -1.74
CA ILE A 124 -5.08 9.38 -1.97
C ILE A 124 -5.45 10.84 -1.76
N GLN A 125 -6.07 11.44 -2.77
CA GLN A 125 -6.57 12.81 -2.73
C GLN A 125 -7.98 12.82 -3.32
N GLY A 126 -8.99 12.78 -2.45
CA GLY A 126 -10.38 12.66 -2.86
C GLY A 126 -10.65 11.35 -3.61
N ASP A 127 -11.11 11.48 -4.85
CA ASP A 127 -11.37 10.35 -5.75
C ASP A 127 -10.14 9.90 -6.54
N ARG A 128 -8.95 10.50 -6.34
CA ARG A 128 -7.72 10.14 -7.05
C ARG A 128 -6.75 9.36 -6.17
N MET A 129 -6.18 8.30 -6.72
CA MET A 129 -5.06 7.55 -6.14
C MET A 129 -3.89 7.58 -7.11
N THR A 130 -2.72 8.06 -6.67
CA THR A 130 -1.50 8.12 -7.48
C THR A 130 -0.33 7.54 -6.72
N GLY A 131 0.52 6.76 -7.37
CA GLY A 131 1.59 6.06 -6.66
C GLY A 131 2.61 5.42 -7.57
N CYS A 132 3.76 5.09 -7.01
CA CYS A 132 4.84 4.43 -7.75
C CYS A 132 5.49 3.35 -6.89
N GLY A 133 6.23 2.47 -7.54
CA GLY A 133 6.96 1.42 -6.87
C GLY A 133 7.76 0.58 -7.85
N ALA A 134 8.19 -0.56 -7.37
CA ALA A 134 9.09 -1.44 -8.09
C ALA A 134 8.64 -2.89 -8.01
N SER A 135 9.12 -3.69 -8.96
CA SER A 135 8.91 -5.13 -8.98
C SER A 135 10.14 -5.84 -9.55
N ARG A 136 10.23 -7.13 -9.25
CA ARG A 136 11.23 -8.06 -9.79
C ARG A 136 10.58 -9.09 -10.70
N GLY A 137 11.42 -9.80 -11.45
CA GLY A 137 11.04 -10.94 -12.27
C GLY A 137 10.25 -11.99 -11.49
N ILE A 138 9.25 -12.58 -12.15
CA ILE A 138 8.25 -13.46 -11.51
C ILE A 138 8.33 -14.93 -11.93
N ASP A 139 9.36 -15.32 -12.69
CA ASP A 139 9.50 -16.68 -13.22
C ASP A 139 9.88 -17.73 -12.17
N GLY A 140 10.12 -17.30 -10.93
CA GLY A 140 10.37 -18.20 -9.79
C GLY A 140 11.79 -18.72 -9.68
N ASN A 141 12.73 -18.23 -10.51
CA ASN A 141 14.16 -18.50 -10.37
C ASN A 141 14.95 -17.26 -9.94
N PHE A 142 16.09 -17.46 -9.30
CA PHE A 142 16.89 -16.38 -8.69
C PHE A 142 17.51 -15.45 -9.72
N GLU A 143 17.96 -15.97 -10.86
CA GLU A 143 18.54 -15.19 -11.94
C GLU A 143 17.52 -14.19 -12.52
N HIS A 144 16.30 -14.64 -12.77
CA HIS A 144 15.20 -13.81 -13.25
C HIS A 144 14.82 -12.74 -12.23
N TRP A 145 14.73 -13.11 -10.95
CA TRP A 145 14.48 -12.16 -9.86
C TRP A 145 15.57 -11.09 -9.73
N LEU A 146 16.83 -11.46 -9.98
CA LEU A 146 17.98 -10.57 -9.86
C LEU A 146 18.11 -9.62 -11.06
N ASN A 147 17.94 -10.13 -12.27
CA ASN A 147 18.29 -9.44 -13.51
C ASN A 147 17.08 -8.75 -14.18
N HIS A 148 15.85 -9.10 -13.80
CA HIS A 148 14.63 -8.54 -14.37
C HIS A 148 13.94 -7.70 -13.32
N TYR A 149 13.78 -6.41 -13.60
CA TYR A 149 13.17 -5.48 -12.66
C TYR A 149 12.43 -4.38 -13.39
N ALA A 150 11.45 -3.82 -12.70
CA ALA A 150 10.65 -2.72 -13.23
C ALA A 150 10.37 -1.69 -12.16
N ALA A 151 10.29 -0.43 -12.58
CA ALA A 151 9.62 0.63 -11.87
C ALA A 151 8.27 0.90 -12.56
N TRP A 152 7.23 1.17 -11.79
CA TRP A 152 5.94 1.57 -12.33
C TRP A 152 5.35 2.72 -11.52
N CYS A 153 4.43 3.42 -12.16
CA CYS A 153 3.53 4.36 -11.51
C CYS A 153 2.10 4.04 -11.96
N TRP A 154 1.14 4.30 -11.08
CA TRP A 154 -0.27 4.17 -11.38
C TRP A 154 -1.04 5.43 -11.01
N GLU A 155 -2.06 5.69 -11.81
CA GLU A 155 -3.00 6.77 -11.63
C GLU A 155 -4.41 6.20 -11.76
N PHE A 156 -5.17 6.29 -10.68
CA PHE A 156 -6.50 5.74 -10.59
C PHE A 156 -7.50 6.79 -10.11
N THR A 157 -8.74 6.63 -10.55
CA THR A 157 -9.90 7.36 -10.01
C THR A 157 -10.93 6.38 -9.47
N SER A 158 -11.50 6.66 -8.30
CA SER A 158 -12.57 5.84 -7.73
C SER A 158 -13.85 5.97 -8.56
N SER A 159 -14.53 4.86 -8.76
CA SER A 159 -15.92 4.91 -9.21
C SER A 159 -16.80 5.47 -8.08
N LYS A 160 -17.73 6.36 -8.43
CA LYS A 160 -18.77 6.86 -7.51
C LYS A 160 -19.66 5.72 -7.00
#